data_AF-A0AAU3NN84-F1
#
_entry.id   AF-A0AAU3NN84-F1
#
_cell.length_a   1.000
_cell.length_b   1.000
_cell.length_c   1.000
_cell.angle_alpha   90.00
_cell.angle_beta   90.00
_cell.angle_gamma   90.00
#
_symmetry.space_group_name_H-M   'P 1'
#
loop_
_entity.id
_entity.type
_entity.pdbx_description
1 polymer ?
#
loop_
_entity_poly.entity_id
_entity_poly.type
_entity_poly.pdbx_seq_one_letter_code
_entity_poly.pdbx_strand_id
1 'polypeptide(L)'
;MGISISHGVPSTRSALTISNLGKHLAHALAGSEWREISHLFDGRLYTPVHTPSAQAGRIGDLLHKAARHRAMEAEWGDLAILLGDAAHRAARAGQTWKWS
;
A
#
# COMPACT_ATOMS: atom_id res chain seq x y z
N MET A 1 17.47 5.57 -3.76
CA MET A 1 16.47 6.26 -2.92
C MET A 1 15.39 5.26 -2.59
N GLY A 2 15.14 4.99 -1.31
CA GLY A 2 14.13 4.03 -0.86
C GLY A 2 12.97 4.75 -0.19
N ILE A 3 11.78 4.15 -0.28
CA ILE A 3 10.53 4.61 0.31
C ILE A 3 10.41 4.01 1.72
N SER A 4 10.37 4.88 2.72
CA SER A 4 10.03 4.54 4.09
C SER A 4 8.52 4.64 4.28
N ILE A 5 7.93 3.63 4.94
CA ILE A 5 6.50 3.58 5.20
C ILE A 5 6.31 3.43 6.70
N SER A 6 5.57 4.37 7.29
CA SER A 6 5.33 4.42 8.73
C SER A 6 4.51 3.22 9.25
N HIS A 7 4.45 3.08 10.58
CA HIS A 7 3.59 2.12 11.28
C HIS A 7 3.95 0.64 11.04
N GLY A 8 5.24 0.32 11.13
CA GLY A 8 5.72 -1.06 11.25
C GLY A 8 6.03 -1.76 9.94
N VAL A 9 6.27 -1.02 8.85
CA VAL A 9 6.91 -1.58 7.66
C VAL A 9 8.42 -1.57 7.88
N PRO A 10 9.09 -2.74 7.95
CA PRO A 10 10.53 -2.80 8.15
C PRO A 10 11.28 -2.38 6.88
N SER A 11 12.39 -1.67 7.10
CA SER A 11 13.31 -1.20 6.05
C SER A 11 12.66 -0.28 5.01
N THR A 12 13.49 0.34 4.18
CA THR A 12 12.99 1.07 3.02
C THR A 12 12.71 0.11 1.87
N ARG A 13 11.71 0.43 1.06
CA ARG A 13 11.38 -0.30 -0.17
C ARG A 13 11.85 0.47 -1.38
N SER A 14 12.38 -0.21 -2.40
CA SER A 14 12.76 0.49 -3.62
C SER A 14 11.52 1.02 -4.34
N ALA A 15 11.64 2.16 -5.04
CA ALA A 15 10.56 2.68 -5.88
C ALA A 15 10.10 1.65 -6.94
N LEU A 16 11.04 0.85 -7.45
CA LEU A 16 10.75 -0.23 -8.39
C LEU A 16 9.88 -1.33 -7.74
N THR A 17 10.19 -1.73 -6.51
CA THR A 17 9.39 -2.71 -5.76
C THR A 17 7.96 -2.21 -5.55
N ILE A 18 7.79 -0.95 -5.15
CA ILE A 18 6.46 -0.35 -4.96
C ILE A 18 5.70 -0.24 -6.28
N SER A 19 6.38 0.16 -7.37
CA SER A 19 5.76 0.23 -8.70
C SER A 19 5.34 -1.14 -9.24
N ASN A 20 6.15 -2.18 -9.02
CA ASN A 20 5.81 -3.53 -9.42
C ASN A 20 4.62 -4.06 -8.62
N LEU A 21 4.58 -3.85 -7.29
CA LEU A 21 3.40 -4.16 -6.49
C LEU A 21 2.14 -3.47 -7.07
N GLY A 22 2.25 -2.21 -7.48
CA GLY A 22 1.16 -1.48 -8.14
C GLY A 22 0.59 -2.20 -9.35
N LYS A 23 1.45 -2.80 -10.20
CA LYS A 23 0.99 -3.57 -11.37
C LYS A 23 0.19 -4.80 -10.94
N HIS A 24 0.65 -5.54 -9.93
CA HIS A 24 -0.08 -6.70 -9.42
C HIS A 24 -1.42 -6.29 -8.77
N LEU A 25 -1.44 -5.19 -8.02
CA LEU A 25 -2.67 -4.63 -7.44
C LEU A 25 -3.68 -4.22 -8.52
N ALA A 26 -3.24 -3.62 -9.62
CA ALA A 26 -4.10 -3.23 -10.74
C ALA A 26 -4.79 -4.43 -11.40
N HIS A 27 -4.18 -5.61 -11.37
CA HIS A 27 -4.78 -6.85 -11.87
C HIS A 27 -5.66 -7.56 -10.83
N ALA A 28 -5.42 -7.34 -9.53
CA ALA A 28 -6.14 -7.99 -8.45
C ALA A 28 -7.40 -7.21 -7.98
N LEU A 29 -7.42 -5.89 -8.17
CA LEU A 29 -8.52 -5.02 -7.74
C LEU A 29 -9.48 -4.68 -8.89
N ALA A 30 -10.71 -4.30 -8.54
CA ALA A 30 -11.61 -3.70 -9.51
C ALA A 30 -11.07 -2.33 -9.96
N GLY A 31 -11.39 -1.91 -11.19
CA GLY A 31 -10.87 -0.65 -11.74
C GLY A 31 -11.19 0.60 -10.91
N SER A 32 -12.33 0.62 -10.22
CA SER A 32 -12.68 1.72 -9.28
C SER A 32 -11.82 1.72 -8.02
N GLU A 33 -11.53 0.53 -7.47
CA GLU A 33 -10.71 0.34 -6.27
C GLU A 33 -9.25 0.67 -6.57
N TRP A 34 -8.76 0.25 -7.74
CA TRP A 34 -7.41 0.58 -8.18
C TRP A 34 -7.20 2.09 -8.33
N ARG A 35 -8.13 2.81 -8.97
CA ARG A 35 -8.03 4.27 -9.13
C ARG A 35 -7.96 5.02 -7.79
N GLU A 36 -8.54 4.46 -6.73
CA GLU A 36 -8.49 5.07 -5.41
C GLU A 36 -7.07 5.09 -4.82
N ILE A 37 -6.29 4.02 -5.05
CA ILE A 37 -5.00 3.82 -4.40
C ILE A 37 -3.80 3.92 -5.34
N SER A 38 -4.03 3.98 -6.67
CA SER A 38 -2.97 3.88 -7.69
C SER A 38 -1.86 4.93 -7.55
N HIS A 39 -2.19 6.12 -7.03
CA HIS A 39 -1.25 7.21 -6.82
C HIS A 39 -0.15 6.87 -5.79
N LEU A 40 -0.37 5.91 -4.89
CA LEU A 40 0.66 5.46 -3.94
C LEU A 40 1.70 4.55 -4.58
N PHE A 41 1.36 3.94 -5.72
CA PHE A 41 2.13 2.87 -6.35
C PHE A 41 2.70 3.26 -7.72
N ASP A 42 2.68 4.54 -8.07
CA ASP A 42 3.23 5.03 -9.34
C ASP A 42 4.77 5.05 -9.37
N GLY A 43 5.41 4.74 -8.24
CA GLY A 43 6.87 4.73 -8.06
C GLY A 43 7.49 6.13 -7.97
N ARG A 44 6.67 7.18 -7.86
CA ARG A 44 7.07 8.59 -7.91
C ARG A 44 6.72 9.29 -6.60
N LEU A 45 7.30 8.81 -5.50
CA LEU A 45 7.27 9.52 -4.22
C LEU A 45 8.33 10.64 -4.23
N TYR A 46 8.00 11.73 -4.93
CA TYR A 46 8.81 12.96 -4.93
C TYR A 46 8.55 13.83 -3.69
N THR A 47 7.37 13.67 -3.10
CA THR A 47 6.96 14.31 -1.85
C THR A 47 6.40 13.27 -0.90
N PRO A 48 6.54 13.47 0.42
CA PRO A 48 5.91 12.59 1.37
C PRO A 48 4.40 12.54 1.16
N VAL A 49 3.84 11.34 1.08
CA VAL A 49 2.39 11.15 1.00
C VAL A 49 1.84 10.97 2.39
N HIS A 50 0.80 11.76 2.71
CA HIS A 50 0.12 11.77 3.99
C HIS A 50 -1.31 11.28 3.81
N THR A 51 -1.60 10.08 4.29
CA THR A 51 -2.93 9.49 4.24
C THR A 51 -3.60 9.61 5.62
N PRO A 52 -4.73 10.33 5.75
CA PRO A 52 -5.48 10.42 7.01
C PRO A 52 -5.93 9.05 7.52
N SER A 53 -6.12 8.89 8.83
CA SER A 53 -6.44 7.61 9.47
C SER A 53 -7.64 6.88 8.86
N ALA A 54 -8.75 7.59 8.58
CA ALA A 54 -9.94 7.02 7.97
C ALA A 54 -9.66 6.47 6.56
N GLN A 55 -8.88 7.21 5.76
CA GLN A 55 -8.47 6.76 4.43
C GLN A 55 -7.46 5.61 4.52
N ALA A 56 -6.53 5.64 5.48
CA ALA A 56 -5.56 4.57 5.69
C ALA A 56 -6.25 3.23 6.00
N GLY A 57 -7.32 3.25 6.80
CA GLY A 57 -8.10 2.04 7.07
C GLY A 57 -8.68 1.44 5.80
N ARG A 58 -9.31 2.28 4.97
CA ARG A 58 -9.88 1.87 3.68
C ARG A 58 -8.83 1.34 2.70
N ILE A 59 -7.65 1.97 2.64
CA ILE A 59 -6.54 1.47 1.81
C ILE A 59 -6.04 0.12 2.34
N GLY A 60 -5.99 -0.05 3.66
CA GLY A 60 -5.67 -1.33 4.30
C GLY A 60 -6.57 -2.47 3.85
N ASP A 61 -7.89 -2.23 3.85
CA ASP A 61 -8.88 -3.21 3.42
C ASP A 61 -8.69 -3.61 1.94
N LEU A 62 -8.41 -2.64 1.07
CA LEU A 62 -8.15 -2.90 -0.35
C LEU A 62 -6.88 -3.71 -0.56
N LEU A 63 -5.82 -3.44 0.19
CA LEU A 63 -4.57 -4.18 0.10
C LEU A 63 -4.74 -5.63 0.57
N HIS A 64 -5.45 -5.86 1.67
CA HIS A 64 -5.76 -7.21 2.14
C HIS A 64 -6.67 -7.97 1.17
N LYS A 65 -7.65 -7.28 0.58
CA LYS A 65 -8.50 -7.85 -0.46
C LYS A 65 -7.67 -8.30 -1.66
N ALA A 66 -6.80 -7.43 -2.16
CA ALA A 66 -5.93 -7.73 -3.30
C ALA A 66 -4.96 -8.88 -3.00
N ALA A 67 -4.40 -8.92 -1.79
CA ALA A 67 -3.45 -9.95 -1.37
C ALA A 67 -4.05 -11.37 -1.41
N ARG A 68 -5.36 -11.50 -1.18
CA ARG A 68 -6.08 -12.77 -1.21
C ARG A 68 -6.61 -13.15 -2.60
N HIS A 69 -6.38 -12.30 -3.60
CA HIS A 69 -6.87 -12.55 -4.95
C HIS A 69 -6.06 -13.68 -5.62
N ARG A 70 -6.74 -14.58 -6.34
CA ARG A 70 -6.10 -15.75 -6.98
C ARG A 70 -5.00 -15.42 -7.99
N ALA A 71 -5.03 -14.22 -8.55
CA ALA A 71 -4.02 -13.75 -9.52
C ALA A 71 -2.83 -13.03 -8.85
N MET A 72 -2.87 -12.90 -7.51
CA MET A 72 -1.76 -12.34 -6.74
C MET A 72 -0.74 -13.44 -6.47
N GLU A 73 0.51 -13.22 -6.90
CA GLU A 73 1.60 -14.12 -6.55
C GLU A 73 1.93 -13.95 -5.06
N ALA A 74 2.40 -15.03 -4.42
CA ALA A 74 2.57 -15.08 -2.96
C ALA A 74 3.45 -13.95 -2.42
N GLU A 75 4.57 -13.64 -3.08
CA GLU A 75 5.49 -12.57 -2.63
C GLU A 75 4.85 -11.18 -2.63
N TRP A 76 4.00 -10.89 -3.63
CA TRP A 76 3.28 -9.62 -3.73
C TRP A 76 2.09 -9.58 -2.78
N GLY A 77 1.46 -10.73 -2.54
CA GLY A 77 0.43 -10.90 -1.52
C GLY A 77 0.96 -10.59 -0.13
N ASP A 78 2.11 -11.15 0.25
CA ASP A 78 2.74 -10.90 1.54
C ASP A 78 3.10 -9.43 1.72
N LEU A 79 3.63 -8.79 0.68
CA LEU A 79 3.93 -7.36 0.71
C LEU A 79 2.65 -6.53 0.83
N ALA A 80 1.58 -6.86 0.11
CA ALA A 80 0.29 -6.20 0.22
C ALA A 80 -0.31 -6.35 1.62
N ILE A 81 -0.22 -7.53 2.25
CA ILE A 81 -0.63 -7.76 3.64
C ILE A 81 0.17 -6.87 4.59
N LEU A 82 1.49 -6.85 4.46
CA LEU A 82 2.37 -6.04 5.30
C LEU A 82 2.02 -4.55 5.24
N LEU A 83 1.77 -4.02 4.03
CA LEU A 83 1.37 -2.63 3.85
C LEU A 83 -0.06 -2.37 4.37
N GLY A 84 -0.98 -3.31 4.14
CA GLY A 84 -2.35 -3.22 4.65
C GLY A 84 -2.40 -3.21 6.17
N ASP A 85 -1.59 -4.04 6.83
CA ASP A 85 -1.45 -4.08 8.28
C ASP A 85 -0.91 -2.75 8.82
N ALA A 86 0.07 -2.16 8.15
CA ALA A 86 0.61 -0.86 8.54
C ALA A 86 -0.44 0.25 8.42
N ALA A 87 -1.22 0.24 7.34
CA ALA A 87 -2.31 1.19 7.12
C ALA A 87 -3.42 1.03 8.18
N HIS A 88 -3.80 -0.21 8.51
CA HIS A 88 -4.73 -0.49 9.61
C HIS A 88 -4.19 -0.08 10.98
N ARG A 89 -2.90 -0.28 11.26
CA ARG A 89 -2.29 0.19 12.51
C ARG A 89 -2.38 1.71 12.63
N ALA A 90 -2.07 2.45 11.56
CA ALA A 90 -2.24 3.90 11.53
C ALA A 90 -3.71 4.31 11.76
N ALA A 91 -4.65 3.65 11.07
CA ALA A 91 -6.08 3.89 11.22
C ALA A 91 -6.57 3.65 12.66
N ARG A 92 -6.21 2.52 13.27
CA ARG A 92 -6.55 2.17 14.65
C ARG A 92 -5.93 3.12 15.67
N ALA A 93 -4.72 3.61 15.41
CA ALA A 93 -4.06 4.60 16.25
C ALA A 93 -4.62 6.02 16.07
N GLY A 94 -5.51 6.24 15.10
CA GLY A 94 -5.99 7.57 14.75
C GLY A 94 -4.89 8.47 14.14
N GLN A 95 -3.82 7.89 13.61
CA GLN A 95 -2.64 8.60 13.13
C GLN A 95 -2.58 8.63 11.60
N THR A 96 -1.94 9.66 11.05
CA THR A 96 -1.67 9.76 9.61
C THR A 96 -0.68 8.69 9.18
N TRP A 97 -1.05 7.91 8.17
CA TRP A 97 -0.14 6.96 7.53
C TRP A 97 0.74 7.70 6.51
N LYS A 98 2.06 7.67 6.73
CA LYS A 98 3.06 8.43 5.97
C LYS A 98 3.96 7.53 5.14
N TRP A 99 4.26 7.98 3.93
CA TRP A 99 5.24 7.43 3.00
C TRP A 99 6.25 8.53 2.68
N SER A 100 7.56 8.27 2.78
CA SER A 100 8.63 9.26 2.57
C SER A 100 9.90 8.66 1.99
#